data_AF-A0A2G6Q7B0-F1
#
_entry.id   AF-A0A2G6Q7B0-F1
#
_cell.length_a   1.000
_cell.length_b   1.000
_cell.length_c   1.000
_cell.angle_alpha   90.00
_cell.angle_beta   90.00
_cell.angle_gamma   90.00
#
_symmetry.space_group_name_H-M   'P 1'
#
loop_
_entity.id
_entity.type
_entity.pdbx_description
1 polymer ?
#
loop_
_entity_poly.entity_id
_entity_poly.type
_entity_poly.pdbx_seq_one_letter_code
_entity_poly.pdbx_strand_id
1 'polypeptide(L)' 'MYSFHEGTKKIESPLCTDWGCSGKCSKEEHERIETHFINEYGAATVEFTDSKRINLSPSIILEKEDFRPKSFQ' A
#
# COMPACT_ATOMS: atom_id res chain seq x y z
N MET A 1 1.67 -28.80 2.89
CA MET A 1 0.20 -28.82 3.03
C MET A 1 -0.32 -27.66 2.20
N TYR A 2 -0.72 -27.94 0.97
CA TYR A 2 -1.09 -26.92 -0.01
C TYR A 2 -2.58 -26.64 0.10
N SER A 3 -2.93 -25.45 0.57
CA SER A 3 -4.29 -24.91 0.43
C SER A 3 -4.25 -23.87 -0.69
N PHE A 4 -4.42 -24.34 -1.92
CA PHE A 4 -4.83 -23.47 -3.02
C PHE A 4 -6.32 -23.18 -2.82
N HIS A 5 -6.64 -22.03 -2.22
CA HIS A 5 -7.96 -21.43 -2.37
C HIS A 5 -7.95 -20.67 -3.70
N GLU A 6 -8.73 -21.14 -4.68
CA GLU A 6 -9.22 -20.28 -5.75
C GLU A 6 -9.91 -19.04 -5.13
N GLY A 7 -9.63 -17.85 -5.65
CA GLY A 7 -10.37 -16.63 -5.34
C GLY A 7 -9.52 -15.53 -4.72
N THR A 8 -9.18 -14.54 -5.56
CA THR A 8 -8.56 -13.24 -5.23
C THR A 8 -7.30 -13.31 -4.37
N LYS A 9 -6.13 -13.09 -5.01
CA LYS A 9 -4.88 -12.75 -4.32
C LYS A 9 -5.20 -11.62 -3.34
N LYS A 10 -5.25 -11.93 -2.04
CA LYS A 10 -5.61 -10.96 -1.00
C LYS A 10 -4.40 -10.08 -0.78
N ILE A 11 -4.30 -9.04 -1.59
CA ILE A 11 -3.22 -8.08 -1.46
C ILE A 11 -3.58 -7.14 -0.32
N GLU A 12 -2.71 -7.07 0.67
CA GLU A 12 -2.91 -6.16 1.79
C GLU A 12 -2.54 -4.75 1.39
N SER A 13 -3.39 -3.78 1.77
CA SER A 13 -3.05 -2.36 1.66
C SER A 13 -1.76 -2.06 2.43
N PRO A 14 -0.78 -1.35 1.82
CA PRO A 14 0.48 -1.02 2.48
C PRO A 14 0.26 -0.12 3.69
N LEU A 15 1.17 -0.21 4.66
CA LEU A 15 1.17 0.68 5.81
C LEU A 15 1.96 1.94 5.49
N CYS A 16 1.44 3.12 5.83
CA CYS A 16 2.17 4.37 5.63
C CYS A 16 3.51 4.41 6.37
N THR A 17 3.67 3.63 7.44
CA THR A 17 4.94 3.49 8.16
C THR A 17 6.02 2.80 7.34
N ASP A 18 5.65 1.86 6.45
CA ASP A 18 6.59 1.20 5.55
C ASP A 18 7.11 2.15 4.46
N TRP A 19 6.41 3.26 4.25
CA TRP A 19 6.72 4.30 3.25
C TRP A 19 7.26 5.60 3.87
N GLY A 20 7.70 5.54 5.13
CA GLY A 20 8.39 6.66 5.78
C GLY A 20 7.53 7.52 6.71
N CYS A 21 6.27 7.14 6.99
CA CYS A 21 5.53 7.77 8.09
C CYS A 21 6.09 7.34 9.45
N SER A 22 6.30 8.30 10.35
CA SER A 22 6.69 8.13 11.76
C SER A 22 5.65 7.41 12.66
N GLY A 23 4.48 7.07 12.12
CA GLY A 23 3.36 6.46 12.84
C GLY A 23 2.38 7.45 13.49
N LYS A 24 2.70 8.76 13.52
CA LYS A 24 1.78 9.86 13.84
C LYS A 24 1.20 10.55 12.60
N CYS A 25 1.82 10.28 11.44
CA CYS A 25 1.48 10.72 10.10
C CYS A 25 0.98 12.16 9.99
N SER A 26 1.95 13.06 10.11
CA SER A 26 1.74 14.46 9.77
C SER A 26 1.28 14.60 8.32
N LYS A 27 0.59 15.71 8.03
CA LYS A 27 0.10 16.05 6.69
C LYS A 27 1.23 16.01 5.65
N GLU A 28 2.41 16.51 6.01
CA GLU A 28 3.57 16.58 5.13
C GLU A 28 4.14 15.18 4.79
N GLU A 29 4.13 14.24 5.74
CA GLU A 29 4.50 12.84 5.49
C GLU A 29 3.50 12.18 4.54
N HIS A 30 2.20 12.40 4.76
CA HIS A 30 1.15 11.90 3.86
C HIS A 30 1.26 12.47 2.45
N GLU A 31 1.50 13.77 2.30
CA GLU A 31 1.65 14.43 0.99
C GLU A 31 2.86 13.88 0.21
N ARG A 32 3.96 13.57 0.90
CA ARG A 32 5.13 12.94 0.26
C ARG A 32 4.83 11.52 -0.21
N ILE A 33 4.17 10.72 0.64
CA ILE A 33 3.79 9.35 0.32
C ILE A 33 2.78 9.33 -0.85
N GLU A 34 1.79 10.22 -0.82
CA GLU A 34 0.82 10.40 -1.90
C GLU A 34 1.50 10.75 -3.21
N THR A 35 2.36 11.78 -3.21
CA THR A 35 3.10 12.21 -4.40
C THR A 35 3.94 11.06 -4.97
N HIS A 36 4.57 10.27 -4.10
CA HIS A 36 5.35 9.11 -4.51
C HIS A 36 4.48 8.04 -5.20
N PHE A 37 3.31 7.71 -4.65
CA PHE A 37 2.39 6.74 -5.27
C PHE A 37 1.80 7.23 -6.60
N ILE A 38 1.49 8.52 -6.70
CA ILE A 38 0.99 9.10 -7.96
C ILE A 38 2.09 9.05 -9.03
N ASN A 39 3.30 9.51 -8.71
CA ASN A 39 4.38 9.66 -9.70
C ASN A 39 5.03 8.32 -10.09
N GLU A 40 5.40 7.50 -9.13
CA GLU A 40 6.16 6.26 -9.40
C GLU A 40 5.24 5.09 -9.74
N TYR A 41 4.04 5.07 -9.15
CA TYR A 41 3.15 3.93 -9.27
C TYR A 41 1.91 4.19 -10.14
N GLY A 42 1.64 5.45 -10.50
CA GLY A 42 0.49 5.83 -11.31
C GLY A 42 -0.84 5.77 -10.54
N ALA A 43 -0.81 5.98 -9.22
CA ALA A 43 -2.02 6.05 -8.42
C ALA A 43 -2.90 7.23 -8.86
N ALA A 44 -4.17 6.96 -9.12
CA ALA A 44 -5.18 7.99 -9.34
C ALA A 44 -5.69 8.55 -8.01
N THR A 45 -5.80 7.70 -6.99
CA THR A 45 -6.15 8.11 -5.63
C THR A 45 -5.27 7.41 -4.59
N VAL A 46 -4.93 8.16 -3.54
CA VAL A 46 -4.19 7.68 -2.38
C VAL A 46 -4.94 8.14 -1.13
N GLU A 47 -5.51 7.20 -0.38
CA GLU A 47 -6.30 7.51 0.82
C GLU A 47 -5.67 6.89 2.06
N PHE A 48 -5.45 7.72 3.08
CA PHE A 48 -4.90 7.28 4.35
C PHE A 48 -6.04 6.95 5.32
N THR A 49 -6.04 5.74 5.84
CA THR A 49 -7.03 5.27 6.83
C THR A 49 -6.51 5.47 8.26
N ASP A 50 -7.43 5.52 9.23
CA ASP A 50 -7.09 5.56 10.66
C ASP A 50 -6.26 4.37 11.14
N SER A 51 -6.30 3.25 10.40
CA SER A 51 -5.50 2.04 10.66
C SER A 51 -4.07 2.13 10.11
N LYS A 52 -3.60 3.33 9.73
CA LYS A 52 -2.28 3.55 9.09
C LYS A 52 -2.10 2.84 7.75
N ARG A 53 -3.19 2.33 7.17
CA ARG A 53 -3.17 1.70 5.84
C ARG A 53 -3.44 2.75 4.76
N ILE A 54 -2.85 2.53 3.61
CA ILE A 54 -3.02 3.37 2.42
C ILE A 54 -3.86 2.59 1.41
N ASN A 55 -5.01 3.14 1.04
CA ASN A 55 -5.81 2.63 -0.06
C ASN A 55 -5.36 3.31 -1.35
N LEU A 56 -5.10 2.50 -2.38
CA LEU A 56 -4.65 2.95 -3.69
C LEU A 56 -5.67 2.55 -4.75
N SER A 57 -5.99 3.48 -5.65
CA SER A 57 -6.74 3.16 -6.87
C SER A 57 -5.95 3.55 -8.12
N PRO A 58 -5.95 2.72 -9.18
CA PRO A 58 -6.55 1.39 -9.26
C PRO A 58 -5.80 0.35 -8.39
N SER A 59 -6.53 -0.65 -7.87
CA SER A 59 -5.97 -1.68 -6.97
C SER A 59 -4.91 -2.59 -7.61
N ILE A 60 -4.84 -2.61 -8.96
CA ILE A 60 -3.77 -3.26 -9.74
C ILE A 60 -2.36 -2.79 -9.34
N ILE A 61 -2.23 -1.59 -8.78
CA ILE A 61 -0.95 -1.07 -8.28
C ILE A 61 -0.39 -1.96 -7.18
N LEU A 62 -1.27 -2.53 -6.35
CA LEU A 62 -0.91 -3.40 -5.23
C LEU A 62 -0.34 -4.75 -5.71
N GLU A 63 -0.52 -5.13 -6.98
CA GLU A 63 0.04 -6.37 -7.53
C GLU A 63 1.55 -6.30 -7.80
N LYS A 64 2.11 -5.09 -7.83
CA LYS A 64 3.55 -4.84 -7.99
C LYS A 64 4.34 -5.45 -6.84
N GLU A 65 5.58 -5.86 -7.12
CA GLU A 65 6.39 -6.65 -6.19
C GLU A 65 6.70 -5.91 -4.88
N ASP A 66 6.82 -4.59 -4.95
CA ASP A 66 7.09 -3.70 -3.80
C ASP A 66 5.99 -3.72 -2.72
N PHE A 67 4.77 -4.14 -3.06
CA PHE A 67 3.63 -4.19 -2.13
C PHE A 67 3.35 -5.59 -1.59
N ARG A 68 4.14 -6.59 -2.01
CA ARG A 68 3.95 -7.96 -1.51
C ARG A 68 4.42 -8.03 -0.07
N PRO A 69 3.62 -8.59 0.86
CA PRO A 69 4.04 -8.75 2.24
C PRO A 69 5.33 -9.59 2.28
N LYS A 70 6.36 -9.11 2.99
CA LYS A 70 7.67 -9.79 3.14
C LYS A 70 7.57 -11.17 3.83
N SER A 71 6.38 -11.57 4.27
CA SER A 71 6.09 -12.88 4.89
C SER A 71 6.18 -14.09 3.94
N PHE A 72 6.73 -13.92 2.73
CA PHE A 72 6.94 -14.98 1.74
C PHE A 72 8.40 -15.03 1.23
N GLN A 73 9.39 -14.73 2.08
CA GLN A 73 10.79 -15.09 1.85
C GLN A 73 11.25 -16.15 2.84
#